data_AF-A0A924MTS2-F1
#
_entry.id   AF-A0A924MTS2-F1
#
_cell.length_a   1.000
_cell.length_b   1.000
_cell.length_c   1.000
_cell.angle_alpha   90.00
_cell.angle_beta   90.00
_cell.angle_gamma   90.00
#
_symmetry.space_group_name_H-M   'P 1'
#
loop_
_entity.id
_entity.type
_entity.pdbx_description
1 polymer ?
#
loop_
_entity_poly.entity_id
_entity_poly.type
_entity_poly.pdbx_seq_one_letter_code
_entity_poly.pdbx_strand_id
1 'polypeptide(L)'
;MKQNYFRRTTNLCGCLLIAAGAASAHAGPGALREACDAPQFAATLVPVTAAAPVPARVIALSQALFQWPAVPSQGHFVLASSAKGALVARAGEPLSGADETLALSVSADPVPPALARRFRFVGAGAVLQADDPARVTRALRGQALVVREDDHGRVLDVAALQAAGALDDAYASAATLDDLGVTPVATGARFAVWAPTAQSVAVCVFRSAEGASAEAVPLVRDDATGAWRGQAHAARRGGYYLYLVDVFVPGTGLVRNRVTDPYAISLNADSRRGFIGALADPALAPPGWQHDAAPSTVRRSVDMAIYELHLRDFSAGDASVPAAHRGKYLAFTDAASLGMRHLRALAQAGLTDVHLLPVFDLASVPERGCTTPRVAGGPADETQQAAVAAGAPTDCFNWGYDPFHYGAPEGSYASDVDDGAARVREFRAMVQGLHRAGLRVGMDVVYNHTVAAGQDARSVLDRVVPGYYQRLDAQGAIEHSTCCDNTATENLMMGK
;
A
#
# COMPACT_ATOMS: atom_id res chain seq x y z
N MET A 1 -44.29 -52.80 -50.38
CA MET A 1 -44.38 -53.40 -49.03
C MET A 1 -45.06 -52.40 -48.11
N LYS A 2 -46.21 -52.81 -47.54
CA LYS A 2 -46.93 -52.39 -46.29
C LYS A 2 -46.60 -51.01 -45.66
N GLN A 3 -47.49 -50.21 -45.08
CA GLN A 3 -48.95 -50.09 -44.95
C GLN A 3 -49.17 -48.81 -44.08
N ASN A 4 -50.16 -47.98 -44.41
CA ASN A 4 -51.12 -47.25 -43.54
C ASN A 4 -50.74 -46.47 -42.24
N TYR A 5 -51.45 -45.33 -42.09
CA TYR A 5 -52.17 -44.79 -40.90
C TYR A 5 -51.60 -43.61 -40.07
N PHE A 6 -52.29 -42.46 -40.20
CA PHE A 6 -52.98 -41.64 -39.17
C PHE A 6 -52.35 -41.28 -37.78
N ARG A 7 -52.44 -39.98 -37.48
CA ARG A 7 -52.81 -39.28 -36.21
C ARG A 7 -51.88 -39.26 -34.96
N ARG A 8 -51.64 -38.00 -34.56
CA ARG A 8 -51.71 -37.36 -33.21
C ARG A 8 -50.71 -37.74 -32.09
N THR A 9 -49.96 -36.69 -31.72
CA THR A 9 -49.60 -36.21 -30.36
C THR A 9 -48.98 -37.18 -29.35
N THR A 10 -47.77 -36.82 -28.90
CA THR A 10 -47.30 -37.17 -27.56
C THR A 10 -46.41 -36.04 -27.01
N ASN A 11 -46.73 -35.60 -25.80
CA ASN A 11 -45.98 -34.63 -24.99
C ASN A 11 -44.58 -35.17 -24.66
N LEU A 12 -43.57 -34.30 -24.69
CA LEU A 12 -42.37 -34.46 -23.85
C LEU A 12 -42.12 -33.18 -23.06
N CYS A 13 -42.24 -33.31 -21.74
CA CYS A 13 -41.71 -32.37 -20.75
C CYS A 13 -40.19 -32.25 -20.92
N GLY A 14 -39.71 -31.04 -21.21
CA GLY A 14 -38.30 -30.67 -21.05
C GLY A 14 -38.14 -29.89 -19.74
N CYS A 15 -37.59 -30.53 -18.72
CA CYS A 15 -37.14 -29.85 -17.51
C CYS A 15 -35.96 -28.92 -17.86
N LEU A 16 -36.15 -27.61 -17.72
CA LEU A 16 -35.05 -26.64 -17.70
C LEU A 16 -34.28 -26.80 -16.38
N LEU A 17 -33.05 -27.28 -16.47
CA LEU A 17 -32.03 -27.12 -15.42
C LEU A 17 -31.61 -25.64 -15.40
N ILE A 18 -32.13 -24.89 -14.42
CA ILE A 18 -31.62 -23.56 -14.09
C ILE A 18 -30.36 -23.78 -13.25
N ALA A 19 -29.20 -23.56 -13.85
CA ALA A 19 -27.95 -23.41 -13.12
C ALA A 19 -28.01 -22.10 -12.31
N ALA A 20 -28.15 -22.23 -10.98
CA ALA A 20 -28.03 -21.10 -10.06
C ALA A 20 -26.55 -20.69 -9.96
N GLY A 21 -26.11 -19.80 -10.85
CA GLY A 21 -24.87 -19.06 -10.64
C GLY A 21 -25.07 -18.05 -9.51
N ALA A 22 -24.19 -18.09 -8.50
CA ALA A 22 -24.10 -17.05 -7.50
C ALA A 22 -23.67 -15.74 -8.19
N ALA A 23 -24.63 -14.88 -8.52
CA ALA A 23 -24.36 -13.54 -8.98
C ALA A 23 -23.79 -12.73 -7.82
N SER A 24 -22.49 -12.45 -7.87
CA SER A 24 -21.91 -11.34 -7.11
C SER A 24 -22.61 -10.06 -7.56
N ALA A 25 -23.42 -9.48 -6.67
CA ALA A 25 -24.07 -8.20 -6.88
C ALA A 25 -22.99 -7.12 -6.98
N HIS A 26 -22.44 -6.94 -8.18
CA HIS A 26 -21.55 -5.83 -8.46
C HIS A 26 -22.37 -4.55 -8.29
N ALA A 27 -21.92 -3.68 -7.39
CA ALA A 27 -22.54 -2.38 -7.19
C ALA A 27 -22.62 -1.67 -8.55
N GLY A 28 -23.82 -1.21 -8.92
CA GLY A 28 -24.00 -0.47 -10.16
C GLY A 28 -23.12 0.79 -10.20
N PRO A 29 -22.81 1.33 -11.39
CA PRO A 29 -21.91 2.49 -11.52
C PRO A 29 -22.28 3.70 -10.64
N GLY A 30 -23.58 3.92 -10.37
CA GLY A 30 -24.05 4.98 -9.47
C GLY A 30 -23.61 4.77 -8.02
N ALA A 31 -23.75 3.56 -7.48
CA ALA A 31 -23.35 3.25 -6.10
C ALA A 31 -21.82 3.32 -5.90
N LEU A 32 -21.04 2.96 -6.94
CA LEU A 32 -19.58 3.15 -6.89
C LEU A 32 -19.21 4.63 -6.86
N ARG A 33 -19.86 5.48 -7.66
CA ARG A 33 -19.62 6.92 -7.65
C ARG A 33 -19.97 7.57 -6.31
N GLU A 34 -21.09 7.17 -5.70
CA GLU A 34 -21.43 7.63 -4.33
C GLU A 34 -20.34 7.27 -3.32
N ALA A 35 -19.80 6.05 -3.38
CA ALA A 35 -18.67 5.65 -2.54
C ALA A 35 -17.37 6.41 -2.86
N CYS A 36 -17.11 6.73 -4.13
CA CYS A 36 -15.98 7.57 -4.53
C CYS A 36 -16.03 8.97 -3.93
N ASP A 37 -17.24 9.53 -3.78
CA ASP A 37 -17.48 10.92 -3.37
C ASP A 37 -17.88 11.06 -1.89
N ALA A 38 -17.94 9.94 -1.14
CA ALA A 38 -18.29 9.93 0.28
C ALA A 38 -17.29 10.76 1.13
N PRO A 39 -17.71 11.39 2.24
CA PRO A 39 -16.78 12.15 3.09
C PRO A 39 -15.77 11.25 3.82
N GLN A 40 -16.20 10.06 4.26
CA GLN A 40 -15.35 9.08 4.94
C GLN A 40 -14.37 8.39 3.99
N PHE A 41 -13.20 8.02 4.50
CA PHE A 41 -12.18 7.27 3.75
C PHE A 41 -12.36 5.74 3.83
N ALA A 42 -13.23 5.25 4.71
CA ALA A 42 -13.54 3.83 4.83
C ALA A 42 -14.98 3.63 5.35
N ALA A 43 -15.58 2.48 5.07
CA ALA A 43 -16.88 2.08 5.58
C ALA A 43 -16.94 0.57 5.81
N THR A 44 -17.35 0.15 7.01
CA THR A 44 -17.62 -1.28 7.30
C THR A 44 -18.91 -1.69 6.60
N LEU A 45 -18.80 -2.58 5.61
CA LEU A 45 -19.92 -3.12 4.85
C LEU A 45 -20.63 -4.23 5.62
N VAL A 46 -19.85 -5.11 6.25
CA VAL A 46 -20.35 -6.20 7.10
C VAL A 46 -19.43 -6.33 8.30
N PRO A 47 -19.90 -6.06 9.53
CA PRO A 47 -19.07 -6.27 10.71
C PRO A 47 -18.84 -7.77 10.97
N VAL A 48 -17.72 -8.12 11.60
CA VAL A 48 -17.52 -9.48 12.12
C VAL A 48 -18.61 -9.84 13.14
N THR A 49 -19.02 -11.12 13.16
CA THR A 49 -20.00 -11.62 14.14
C THR A 49 -19.38 -11.73 15.54
N ALA A 50 -18.12 -12.14 15.63
CA ALA A 50 -17.36 -12.15 16.87
C ALA A 50 -16.58 -10.83 17.03
N ALA A 51 -16.89 -10.06 18.08
CA ALA A 51 -16.32 -8.73 18.28
C ALA A 51 -14.84 -8.73 18.71
N ALA A 52 -14.35 -9.82 19.31
CA ALA A 52 -12.95 -9.91 19.75
C ALA A 52 -12.07 -10.49 18.63
N PRO A 53 -10.94 -9.84 18.27
CA PRO A 53 -10.01 -10.39 17.29
C PRO A 53 -9.38 -11.68 17.81
N VAL A 54 -9.32 -12.70 16.96
CA VAL A 54 -8.60 -13.94 17.24
C VAL A 54 -7.12 -13.73 16.94
N PRO A 55 -6.19 -13.99 17.87
CA PRO A 55 -4.75 -13.85 17.63
C PRO A 55 -4.30 -14.68 16.43
N ALA A 56 -3.45 -14.10 15.56
CA ALA A 56 -2.92 -14.77 14.38
C ALA A 56 -1.67 -15.58 14.74
N ARG A 57 -1.88 -16.76 15.33
CA ARG A 57 -0.80 -17.65 15.79
C ARG A 57 -0.43 -18.75 14.79
N VAL A 58 -1.19 -18.93 13.71
CA VAL A 58 -0.86 -19.90 12.67
C VAL A 58 -0.09 -19.21 11.57
N ILE A 59 1.11 -19.68 11.27
CA ILE A 59 1.94 -19.14 10.18
C ILE A 59 1.70 -19.98 8.93
N ALA A 60 1.18 -19.38 7.87
CA ALA A 60 1.05 -20.03 6.58
C ALA A 60 2.41 -19.96 5.86
N LEU A 61 3.15 -21.07 5.88
CA LEU A 61 4.49 -21.15 5.28
C LEU A 61 4.43 -21.16 3.75
N SER A 62 3.37 -21.76 3.20
CA SER A 62 3.01 -21.82 1.78
C SER A 62 1.49 -22.01 1.64
N GLN A 63 0.96 -22.16 0.41
CA GLN A 63 -0.47 -22.47 0.23
C GLN A 63 -0.87 -23.84 0.79
N ALA A 64 0.10 -24.75 0.93
CA ALA A 64 -0.12 -26.14 1.32
C ALA A 64 0.33 -26.46 2.75
N LEU A 65 1.17 -25.62 3.36
CA LEU A 65 1.85 -25.94 4.61
C LEU A 65 1.73 -24.81 5.63
N PHE A 66 1.35 -25.17 6.85
CA PHE A 66 1.15 -24.24 7.97
C PHE A 66 1.90 -24.75 9.20
N GLN A 67 2.27 -23.83 10.08
CA GLN A 67 2.84 -24.16 11.38
C GLN A 67 2.10 -23.41 12.47
N TRP A 68 1.63 -24.15 13.49
CA TRP A 68 0.98 -23.61 14.67
C TRP A 68 1.88 -23.84 15.90
N PRO A 69 2.70 -22.85 16.30
CA PRO A 69 3.63 -22.99 17.40
C PRO A 69 2.96 -23.30 18.72
N ALA A 70 3.65 -24.06 19.57
CA ALA A 70 3.20 -24.48 20.90
C ALA A 70 1.87 -25.26 20.96
N VAL A 71 1.33 -25.70 19.81
CA VAL A 71 0.14 -26.54 19.73
C VAL A 71 0.55 -27.98 19.43
N PRO A 72 0.03 -28.99 20.17
CA PRO A 72 0.36 -30.39 19.92
C PRO A 72 -0.27 -30.90 18.62
N SER A 73 0.39 -31.82 17.93
CA SER A 73 -0.11 -32.45 16.70
C SER A 73 -1.29 -33.42 16.88
N GLN A 74 -1.94 -33.44 18.05
CA GLN A 74 -3.07 -34.34 18.33
C GLN A 74 -4.40 -33.61 18.16
N GLY A 75 -5.39 -34.28 17.59
CA GLY A 75 -6.74 -33.75 17.38
C GLY A 75 -7.05 -33.49 15.90
N HIS A 76 -8.26 -33.00 15.64
CA HIS A 76 -8.71 -32.66 14.29
C HIS A 76 -8.43 -31.18 14.00
N PHE A 77 -7.83 -30.87 12.85
CA PHE A 77 -7.53 -29.50 12.45
C PHE A 77 -8.36 -29.12 11.23
N VAL A 78 -8.96 -27.94 11.26
CA VAL A 78 -9.82 -27.44 10.19
C VAL A 78 -9.46 -25.99 9.89
N LEU A 79 -9.26 -25.68 8.62
CA LEU A 79 -9.31 -24.31 8.11
C LEU A 79 -10.78 -23.96 7.83
N ALA A 80 -11.34 -23.06 8.61
CA ALA A 80 -12.68 -22.54 8.42
C ALA A 80 -12.62 -21.16 7.76
N SER A 81 -13.55 -20.89 6.84
CA SER A 81 -13.61 -19.59 6.18
C SER A 81 -15.03 -19.02 6.11
N SER A 82 -15.13 -17.69 6.16
CA SER A 82 -16.36 -16.94 5.90
C SER A 82 -16.05 -15.68 5.09
N ALA A 83 -16.73 -15.51 3.95
CA ALA A 83 -16.61 -14.33 3.11
C ALA A 83 -17.09 -13.05 3.83
N LYS A 84 -17.98 -13.20 4.84
CA LYS A 84 -18.63 -12.08 5.53
C LYS A 84 -18.22 -11.93 6.99
N GLY A 85 -17.22 -12.69 7.46
CA GLY A 85 -16.79 -12.60 8.86
C GLY A 85 -17.76 -13.22 9.86
N ALA A 86 -18.46 -14.28 9.48
CA ALA A 86 -19.49 -14.92 10.30
C ALA A 86 -18.97 -16.01 11.25
N LEU A 87 -17.67 -16.34 11.24
CA LEU A 87 -17.14 -17.43 12.05
C LEU A 87 -17.26 -17.12 13.54
N VAL A 88 -17.79 -18.10 14.28
CA VAL A 88 -17.77 -18.13 15.74
C VAL A 88 -17.16 -19.46 16.18
N ALA A 89 -16.00 -19.38 16.83
CA ALA A 89 -15.27 -20.53 17.35
C ALA A 89 -15.00 -20.29 18.85
N ARG A 90 -15.77 -20.95 19.72
CA ARG A 90 -15.68 -20.83 21.18
C ARG A 90 -15.29 -22.17 21.78
N ALA A 91 -14.33 -22.16 22.69
CA ALA A 91 -13.86 -23.40 23.33
C ALA A 91 -15.02 -24.17 23.97
N GLY A 92 -15.13 -25.46 23.66
CA GLY A 92 -16.19 -26.36 24.12
C GLY A 92 -17.49 -26.32 23.31
N GLU A 93 -17.62 -25.44 22.31
CA GLU A 93 -18.78 -25.36 21.42
C GLU A 93 -18.40 -25.82 20.00
N PRO A 94 -19.36 -26.29 19.17
CA PRO A 94 -19.11 -26.51 17.75
C PRO A 94 -18.79 -25.21 17.00
N LEU A 95 -17.92 -25.29 15.99
CA LEU A 95 -17.72 -24.20 15.04
C LEU A 95 -19.03 -23.83 14.34
N SER A 96 -19.31 -22.54 14.18
CA SER A 96 -20.48 -22.06 13.44
C SER A 96 -20.16 -20.87 12.54
N GLY A 97 -21.03 -20.61 11.56
CA GLY A 97 -20.92 -19.49 10.63
C GLY A 97 -19.88 -19.66 9.52
N ALA A 98 -19.35 -20.87 9.32
CA ALA A 98 -18.45 -21.19 8.21
C ALA A 98 -19.23 -21.32 6.90
N ASP A 99 -18.75 -20.64 5.86
CA ASP A 99 -19.20 -20.85 4.49
C ASP A 99 -18.56 -22.13 3.92
N GLU A 100 -17.29 -22.36 4.31
CA GLU A 100 -16.50 -23.50 3.85
C GLU A 100 -15.52 -23.95 4.94
N THR A 101 -15.33 -25.27 5.06
CA THR A 101 -14.32 -25.90 5.91
C THR A 101 -13.42 -26.82 5.11
N LEU A 102 -12.12 -26.82 5.41
CA LEU A 102 -11.11 -27.68 4.82
C LEU A 102 -10.36 -28.40 5.95
N ALA A 103 -10.40 -29.73 5.95
CA ALA A 103 -9.60 -30.51 6.88
C ALA A 103 -8.11 -30.31 6.60
N LEU A 104 -7.33 -30.14 7.68
CA LEU A 104 -5.87 -30.07 7.62
C LEU A 104 -5.30 -31.34 8.26
N SER A 105 -4.42 -32.03 7.55
CA SER A 105 -3.71 -33.19 8.07
C SER A 105 -2.45 -32.74 8.80
N VAL A 106 -1.97 -33.55 9.75
CA VAL A 106 -0.65 -33.32 10.34
C VAL A 106 0.41 -33.82 9.36
N SER A 107 1.37 -32.98 9.01
CA SER A 107 2.47 -33.35 8.11
C SER A 107 3.31 -34.47 8.73
N ALA A 108 3.50 -35.56 8.00
CA ALA A 108 4.46 -36.61 8.35
C ALA A 108 5.90 -36.20 8.01
N ASP A 109 6.06 -35.29 7.05
CA ASP A 109 7.34 -34.80 6.58
C ASP A 109 7.77 -33.53 7.33
N PRO A 110 9.09 -33.29 7.49
CA PRO A 110 9.60 -32.04 8.04
C PRO A 110 9.31 -30.87 7.08
N VAL A 111 9.28 -29.66 7.63
CA VAL A 111 9.17 -28.43 6.83
C VAL A 111 10.32 -28.38 5.81
N PRO A 112 10.05 -28.15 4.51
CA PRO A 112 11.08 -28.06 3.48
C PRO A 112 12.19 -27.06 3.85
N PRO A 113 13.49 -27.36 3.56
CA PRO A 113 14.61 -26.53 4.04
C PRO A 113 14.54 -25.05 3.66
N ALA A 114 14.00 -24.72 2.48
CA ALA A 114 13.83 -23.33 2.05
C ALA A 114 12.82 -22.57 2.94
N LEU A 115 11.68 -23.21 3.23
CA LEU A 115 10.65 -22.65 4.12
C LEU A 115 11.17 -22.59 5.57
N ALA A 116 11.84 -23.64 6.05
CA ALA A 116 12.44 -23.66 7.39
C ALA A 116 13.46 -22.53 7.58
N ARG A 117 14.25 -22.20 6.55
CA ARG A 117 15.20 -21.08 6.59
C ARG A 117 14.51 -19.72 6.59
N ARG A 118 13.46 -19.54 5.76
CA ARG A 118 12.67 -18.31 5.68
C ARG A 118 11.95 -18.04 7.00
N PHE A 119 11.32 -19.07 7.56
CA PHE A 119 10.50 -19.01 8.76
C PHE A 119 11.22 -19.56 10.00
N ARG A 120 12.55 -19.45 10.08
CA ARG A 120 13.37 -20.00 11.18
C ARG A 120 13.03 -19.45 12.57
N PHE A 121 12.32 -18.33 12.61
CA PHE A 121 11.83 -17.69 13.84
C PHE A 121 10.59 -18.38 14.42
N VAL A 122 9.91 -19.24 13.64
CA VAL A 122 8.70 -19.93 14.06
C VAL A 122 9.06 -21.09 14.99
N GLY A 123 8.57 -21.02 16.22
CA GLY A 123 8.80 -22.05 17.24
C GLY A 123 8.18 -23.40 16.89
N ALA A 124 8.63 -24.46 17.57
CA ALA A 124 8.10 -25.81 17.39
C ALA A 124 6.59 -25.89 17.70
N GLY A 125 5.89 -26.79 17.00
CA GLY A 125 4.46 -27.01 17.15
C GLY A 125 3.90 -27.91 16.06
N ALA A 126 2.58 -27.95 15.91
CA ALA A 126 1.92 -28.73 14.88
C ALA A 126 2.26 -28.17 13.49
N VAL A 127 2.70 -29.06 12.59
CA VAL A 127 2.87 -28.76 11.16
C VAL A 127 1.67 -29.36 10.45
N LEU A 128 0.90 -28.51 9.77
CA LEU A 128 -0.37 -28.86 9.17
C LEU A 128 -0.28 -28.74 7.64
N GLN A 129 -0.95 -29.64 6.94
CA GLN A 129 -0.98 -29.70 5.48
C GLN A 129 -2.41 -29.59 4.96
N ALA A 130 -2.58 -28.82 3.89
CA ALA A 130 -3.81 -28.75 3.11
C ALA A 130 -3.66 -29.53 1.80
N ASP A 131 -4.64 -30.39 1.51
CA ASP A 131 -4.66 -31.17 0.27
C ASP A 131 -5.23 -30.38 -0.93
N ASP A 132 -5.80 -29.19 -0.67
CA ASP A 132 -6.30 -28.28 -1.70
C ASP A 132 -5.77 -26.83 -1.47
N PRO A 133 -4.59 -26.51 -2.01
CA PRO A 133 -3.99 -25.17 -1.92
C PRO A 133 -4.86 -24.06 -2.54
N ALA A 134 -5.69 -24.38 -3.53
CA ALA A 134 -6.57 -23.41 -4.17
C ALA A 134 -7.72 -22.99 -3.23
N ARG A 135 -8.25 -23.92 -2.43
CA ARG A 135 -9.23 -23.61 -1.37
C ARG A 135 -8.65 -22.73 -0.28
N VAL A 136 -7.41 -22.99 0.15
CA VAL A 136 -6.68 -22.12 1.10
C VAL A 136 -6.62 -20.70 0.54
N THR A 137 -6.19 -20.56 -0.71
CA THR A 137 -6.03 -19.25 -1.37
C THR A 137 -7.34 -18.48 -1.49
N ARG A 138 -8.46 -19.17 -1.77
CA ARG A 138 -9.79 -18.54 -1.75
C ARG A 138 -10.22 -18.10 -0.35
N ALA A 139 -9.93 -18.90 0.68
CA ALA A 139 -10.26 -18.58 2.07
C ALA A 139 -9.60 -17.27 2.54
N LEU A 140 -8.39 -16.96 2.04
CA LEU A 140 -7.66 -15.72 2.37
C LEU A 140 -8.35 -14.42 1.89
N ARG A 141 -9.42 -14.50 1.08
CA ARG A 141 -10.22 -13.34 0.67
C ARG A 141 -11.34 -12.97 1.65
N GLY A 142 -11.49 -13.74 2.72
CA GLY A 142 -12.47 -13.52 3.78
C GLY A 142 -11.84 -13.69 5.16
N GLN A 143 -12.68 -13.96 6.15
CA GLN A 143 -12.21 -14.43 7.45
C GLN A 143 -11.73 -15.87 7.31
N ALA A 144 -10.51 -16.15 7.75
CA ALA A 144 -9.94 -17.49 7.78
C ALA A 144 -9.40 -17.79 9.18
N LEU A 145 -9.84 -18.89 9.78
CA LEU A 145 -9.40 -19.36 11.10
C LEU A 145 -8.97 -20.82 11.00
N VAL A 146 -7.86 -21.17 11.65
CA VAL A 146 -7.53 -22.57 11.92
C VAL A 146 -8.09 -22.94 13.29
N VAL A 147 -8.87 -24.00 13.30
CA VAL A 147 -9.58 -24.52 14.47
C VAL A 147 -9.04 -25.91 14.77
N ARG A 148 -8.72 -26.17 16.04
CA ARG A 148 -8.43 -27.50 16.54
C ARG A 148 -9.66 -28.01 17.28
N GLU A 149 -10.13 -29.20 16.96
CA GLU A 149 -11.37 -29.79 17.47
C GLU A 149 -11.13 -31.11 18.20
N ASP A 150 -12.04 -31.46 19.12
CA ASP A 150 -12.12 -32.78 19.73
C ASP A 150 -12.84 -33.79 18.82
N ASP A 151 -12.90 -35.06 19.23
CA ASP A 151 -13.56 -36.14 18.46
C ASP A 151 -15.08 -35.93 18.28
N HIS A 152 -15.67 -34.96 18.98
CA HIS A 152 -17.09 -34.59 18.88
C HIS A 152 -17.30 -33.29 18.08
N GLY A 153 -16.25 -32.75 17.44
CA GLY A 153 -16.32 -31.52 16.65
C GLY A 153 -16.46 -30.25 17.48
N ARG A 154 -16.06 -30.26 18.77
CA ARG A 154 -16.05 -29.08 19.62
C ARG A 154 -14.68 -28.41 19.59
N VAL A 155 -14.68 -27.08 19.52
CA VAL A 155 -13.44 -26.27 19.46
C VAL A 155 -12.62 -26.47 20.74
N LEU A 156 -11.35 -26.81 20.57
CA LEU A 156 -10.32 -26.89 21.62
C LEU A 156 -9.43 -25.65 21.63
N ASP A 157 -9.01 -25.19 20.45
CA ASP A 157 -8.23 -23.96 20.26
C ASP A 157 -8.54 -23.35 18.89
N VAL A 158 -8.31 -22.05 18.74
CA VAL A 158 -8.52 -21.29 17.51
C VAL A 158 -7.45 -20.23 17.32
N ALA A 159 -7.01 -20.05 16.08
CA ALA A 159 -6.07 -19.01 15.70
C ALA A 159 -6.37 -18.48 14.29
N ALA A 160 -6.12 -17.19 14.06
CA ALA A 160 -6.09 -16.62 12.73
C ALA A 160 -4.75 -16.96 12.03
N LEU A 161 -4.69 -16.72 10.72
CA LEU A 161 -3.51 -16.97 9.91
C LEU A 161 -2.69 -15.69 9.71
N GLN A 162 -1.37 -15.81 9.84
CA GLN A 162 -0.42 -14.90 9.20
C GLN A 162 -0.17 -15.43 7.79
N ALA A 163 -0.72 -14.74 6.79
CA ALA A 163 -0.92 -15.29 5.45
C ALA A 163 0.21 -15.00 4.45
N ALA A 164 1.23 -14.23 4.82
CA ALA A 164 2.23 -13.72 3.88
C ALA A 164 2.96 -14.82 3.08
N GLY A 165 3.33 -15.94 3.71
CA GLY A 165 3.97 -17.05 3.01
C GLY A 165 3.05 -17.74 2.00
N ALA A 166 1.78 -17.93 2.33
CA ALA A 166 0.79 -18.46 1.40
C ALA A 166 0.49 -17.49 0.24
N LEU A 167 0.46 -16.18 0.48
CA LEU A 167 0.27 -15.18 -0.56
C LEU A 167 1.47 -15.12 -1.53
N ASP A 168 2.70 -15.16 -1.00
CA ASP A 168 3.90 -15.19 -1.83
C ASP A 168 3.99 -16.44 -2.70
N ASP A 169 3.65 -17.60 -2.15
CA ASP A 169 3.61 -18.87 -2.87
C ASP A 169 2.51 -18.87 -3.96
N ALA A 170 1.30 -18.41 -3.61
CA ALA A 170 0.16 -18.33 -4.52
C ALA A 170 0.37 -17.36 -5.69
N TYR A 171 1.00 -16.21 -5.40
CA TYR A 171 1.07 -15.08 -6.32
C TYR A 171 2.51 -14.72 -6.66
N ALA A 172 3.43 -15.69 -6.64
CA ALA A 172 4.86 -15.47 -6.93
C ALA A 172 5.10 -14.75 -8.28
N SER A 173 4.23 -14.99 -9.26
CA SER A 173 4.27 -14.33 -10.57
C SER A 173 4.10 -12.81 -10.50
N ALA A 174 3.45 -12.28 -9.45
CA ALA A 174 3.25 -10.85 -9.24
C ALA A 174 4.56 -10.07 -9.11
N ALA A 175 5.65 -10.73 -8.66
CA ALA A 175 6.98 -10.11 -8.56
C ALA A 175 7.47 -9.57 -9.90
N THR A 176 7.03 -10.17 -11.02
CA THR A 176 7.46 -9.82 -12.38
C THR A 176 6.61 -8.73 -13.04
N LEU A 177 5.52 -8.28 -12.40
CA LEU A 177 4.65 -7.24 -12.96
C LEU A 177 5.40 -5.92 -13.10
N ASP A 178 5.29 -5.27 -14.26
CA ASP A 178 5.92 -3.98 -14.58
C ASP A 178 4.88 -2.88 -14.87
N ASP A 179 3.60 -3.20 -14.71
CA ASP A 179 2.46 -2.37 -15.09
C ASP A 179 1.56 -2.00 -13.89
N LEU A 180 2.06 -2.12 -12.65
CA LEU A 180 1.40 -1.64 -11.43
C LEU A 180 1.35 -0.09 -11.41
N GLY A 181 0.31 0.46 -10.79
CA GLY A 181 0.06 1.90 -10.77
C GLY A 181 -0.84 2.36 -11.91
N VAL A 182 -0.61 3.58 -12.40
CA VAL A 182 -1.37 4.21 -13.47
C VAL A 182 -0.54 4.37 -14.74
N THR A 183 -1.13 4.01 -15.88
CA THR A 183 -0.54 4.22 -17.22
C THR A 183 -1.52 4.99 -18.11
N PRO A 184 -1.28 6.28 -18.39
CA PRO A 184 -2.11 7.04 -19.32
C PRO A 184 -2.00 6.48 -20.75
N VAL A 185 -3.14 6.31 -21.42
CA VAL A 185 -3.26 5.80 -22.79
C VAL A 185 -4.08 6.76 -23.66
N ALA A 186 -4.16 6.53 -24.98
CA ALA A 186 -4.90 7.42 -25.89
C ALA A 186 -6.39 7.56 -25.53
N THR A 187 -6.99 6.51 -24.96
CA THR A 187 -8.42 6.42 -24.64
C THR A 187 -8.70 6.42 -23.13
N GLY A 188 -7.90 7.15 -22.34
CA GLY A 188 -8.05 7.27 -20.89
C GLY A 188 -6.78 6.89 -20.12
N ALA A 189 -6.90 6.07 -19.09
CA ALA A 189 -5.77 5.53 -18.34
C ALA A 189 -6.06 4.10 -17.90
N ARG A 190 -5.02 3.26 -17.90
CA ARG A 190 -5.02 1.92 -17.34
C ARG A 190 -4.56 1.99 -15.88
N PHE A 191 -5.19 1.19 -15.04
CA PHE A 191 -4.93 1.13 -13.60
C PHE A 191 -4.68 -0.31 -13.20
N ALA A 192 -3.80 -0.46 -12.21
CA ALA A 192 -3.32 -1.74 -11.75
C ALA A 192 -2.90 -1.67 -10.28
N VAL A 193 -3.42 -2.56 -9.45
CA VAL A 193 -3.03 -2.66 -8.04
C VAL A 193 -2.98 -4.12 -7.60
N TRP A 194 -1.94 -4.49 -6.86
CA TRP A 194 -1.85 -5.82 -6.26
C TRP A 194 -2.68 -5.87 -4.98
N ALA A 195 -3.79 -6.62 -5.01
CA ALA A 195 -4.73 -6.73 -3.90
C ALA A 195 -5.32 -8.15 -3.83
N PRO A 196 -4.50 -9.18 -3.58
CA PRO A 196 -4.87 -10.59 -3.77
C PRO A 196 -6.02 -11.04 -2.85
N THR A 197 -6.13 -10.44 -1.66
CA THR A 197 -7.15 -10.74 -0.64
C THR A 197 -8.43 -9.93 -0.80
N ALA A 198 -8.45 -8.92 -1.68
CA ALA A 198 -9.64 -8.11 -1.91
C ALA A 198 -10.79 -8.96 -2.51
N GLN A 199 -12.01 -8.65 -2.09
CA GLN A 199 -13.23 -9.21 -2.68
C GLN A 199 -13.65 -8.44 -3.92
N SER A 200 -13.46 -7.11 -3.93
CA SER A 200 -13.68 -6.26 -5.08
C SER A 200 -12.71 -5.08 -5.08
N VAL A 201 -12.37 -4.58 -6.27
CA VAL A 201 -11.61 -3.33 -6.43
C VAL A 201 -12.27 -2.51 -7.54
N ALA A 202 -12.37 -1.19 -7.34
CA ALA A 202 -12.75 -0.23 -8.35
C ALA A 202 -11.80 0.96 -8.34
N VAL A 203 -11.69 1.68 -9.45
CA VAL A 203 -10.97 2.96 -9.53
C VAL A 203 -11.97 4.11 -9.67
N CYS A 204 -11.79 5.13 -8.84
CA CYS A 204 -12.48 6.42 -8.89
C CYS A 204 -11.60 7.41 -9.64
N VAL A 205 -12.11 8.09 -10.65
CA VAL A 205 -11.34 9.05 -11.43
C VAL A 205 -11.95 10.44 -11.32
N PHE A 206 -11.12 11.45 -11.14
CA PHE A 206 -11.50 12.84 -10.89
C PHE A 206 -10.82 13.77 -11.90
N ARG A 207 -11.55 14.81 -12.34
CA ARG A 207 -11.01 15.82 -13.27
C ARG A 207 -10.15 16.89 -12.60
N SER A 208 -10.29 17.08 -11.29
CA SER A 208 -9.57 18.07 -10.50
C SER A 208 -9.29 17.55 -9.10
N ALA A 209 -8.44 18.25 -8.35
CA ALA A 209 -8.02 17.89 -7.00
C ALA A 209 -9.19 17.77 -6.01
N GLU A 210 -10.23 18.60 -6.17
CA GLU A 210 -11.34 18.75 -5.20
C GLU A 210 -12.72 18.42 -5.80
N GLY A 211 -12.79 18.13 -7.10
CA GLY A 211 -14.05 17.83 -7.77
C GLY A 211 -14.61 16.45 -7.42
N ALA A 212 -15.89 16.24 -7.75
CA ALA A 212 -16.54 14.93 -7.69
C ALA A 212 -15.96 13.96 -8.74
N SER A 213 -16.17 12.66 -8.51
CA SER A 213 -15.78 11.60 -9.43
C SER A 213 -16.41 11.80 -10.81
N ALA A 214 -15.61 11.70 -11.86
CA ALA A 214 -16.07 11.71 -13.24
C ALA A 214 -16.52 10.32 -13.70
N GLU A 215 -15.88 9.28 -13.16
CA GLU A 215 -16.12 7.88 -13.49
C GLU A 215 -15.69 7.00 -12.31
N ALA A 216 -16.38 5.87 -12.14
CA ALA A 216 -15.97 4.80 -11.24
C ALA A 216 -16.03 3.48 -12.01
N VAL A 217 -14.91 2.75 -12.09
CA VAL A 217 -14.79 1.54 -12.91
C VAL A 217 -14.40 0.35 -12.05
N PRO A 218 -15.20 -0.75 -12.01
CA PRO A 218 -14.76 -1.97 -11.37
C PRO A 218 -13.56 -2.56 -12.13
N LEU A 219 -12.54 -2.97 -11.38
CA LEU A 219 -11.36 -3.64 -11.92
C LEU A 219 -11.61 -5.16 -11.99
N VAL A 220 -10.87 -5.81 -12.88
CA VAL A 220 -10.89 -7.26 -13.07
C VAL A 220 -9.66 -7.86 -12.42
N ARG A 221 -9.88 -8.88 -11.58
CA ARG A 221 -8.81 -9.64 -10.93
C ARG A 221 -8.16 -10.61 -11.92
N ASP A 222 -6.85 -10.68 -11.89
CA ASP A 222 -6.05 -11.76 -12.49
C ASP A 222 -5.76 -12.82 -11.42
N ASP A 223 -6.22 -14.05 -11.63
CA ASP A 223 -6.11 -15.10 -10.61
C ASP A 223 -4.70 -15.65 -10.41
N ALA A 224 -3.81 -15.50 -11.40
CA ALA A 224 -2.43 -15.99 -11.32
C ALA A 224 -1.53 -15.06 -10.51
N THR A 225 -1.81 -13.75 -10.54
CA THR A 225 -0.99 -12.71 -9.91
C THR A 225 -1.68 -12.06 -8.71
N GLY A 226 -3.01 -12.16 -8.60
CA GLY A 226 -3.78 -11.44 -7.58
C GLY A 226 -3.87 -9.92 -7.82
N ALA A 227 -3.38 -9.43 -8.95
CA ALA A 227 -3.50 -8.04 -9.35
C ALA A 227 -4.90 -7.73 -9.93
N TRP A 228 -5.35 -6.50 -9.74
CA TRP A 228 -6.60 -5.98 -10.28
C TRP A 228 -6.32 -4.95 -11.34
N ARG A 229 -6.97 -5.08 -12.51
CA ARG A 229 -6.72 -4.22 -13.68
C ARG A 229 -7.98 -3.66 -14.29
N GLY A 230 -7.88 -2.49 -14.87
CA GLY A 230 -8.98 -1.91 -15.63
C GLY A 230 -8.55 -0.65 -16.36
N GLN A 231 -9.48 -0.10 -17.14
CA GLN A 231 -9.27 1.14 -17.87
C GLN A 231 -10.44 2.06 -17.63
N ALA A 232 -10.16 3.31 -17.25
CA ALA A 232 -11.16 4.35 -17.12
C ALA A 232 -11.04 5.31 -18.31
N HIS A 233 -12.14 5.48 -19.04
CA HIS A 233 -12.16 6.26 -20.28
C HIS A 233 -12.32 7.77 -20.05
N ALA A 234 -12.87 8.16 -18.90
CA ALA A 234 -12.96 9.54 -18.45
C ALA A 234 -11.65 10.06 -17.84
N ALA A 235 -10.67 9.18 -17.59
CA ALA A 235 -9.35 9.57 -17.13
C ALA A 235 -8.65 10.50 -18.12
N ARG A 236 -7.93 11.48 -17.56
CA ARG A 236 -7.17 12.48 -18.30
C ARG A 236 -5.81 12.63 -17.64
N ARG A 237 -4.77 12.86 -18.44
CA ARG A 237 -3.48 13.32 -17.94
C ARG A 237 -3.68 14.60 -17.14
N GLY A 238 -3.03 14.71 -15.99
CA GLY A 238 -3.25 15.82 -15.06
C GLY A 238 -4.48 15.66 -14.16
N GLY A 239 -5.31 14.65 -14.38
CA GLY A 239 -6.41 14.28 -13.50
C GLY A 239 -5.94 13.50 -12.28
N TYR A 240 -6.89 13.05 -11.46
CA TYR A 240 -6.61 12.38 -10.20
C TYR A 240 -7.41 11.08 -10.05
N TYR A 241 -6.98 10.19 -9.15
CA TYR A 241 -7.66 8.93 -8.89
C TYR A 241 -7.48 8.41 -7.45
N LEU A 242 -8.36 7.48 -7.07
CA LEU A 242 -8.32 6.68 -5.85
C LEU A 242 -8.82 5.27 -6.16
N TYR A 243 -8.45 4.28 -5.35
CA TYR A 243 -9.06 2.96 -5.37
C TYR A 243 -10.16 2.85 -4.31
N LEU A 244 -11.23 2.14 -4.65
CA LEU A 244 -12.14 1.51 -3.68
C LEU A 244 -11.74 0.05 -3.57
N VAL A 245 -11.38 -0.40 -2.38
CA VAL A 245 -10.96 -1.78 -2.09
C VAL A 245 -11.90 -2.36 -1.04
N ASP A 246 -12.70 -3.35 -1.43
CA ASP A 246 -13.51 -4.12 -0.50
C ASP A 246 -12.68 -5.33 -0.03
N VAL A 247 -12.26 -5.32 1.23
CA VAL A 247 -11.34 -6.34 1.79
C VAL A 247 -11.75 -6.72 3.20
N PHE A 248 -11.49 -7.96 3.59
CA PHE A 248 -11.70 -8.41 4.96
C PHE A 248 -10.58 -7.88 5.86
N VAL A 249 -10.96 -7.18 6.92
CA VAL A 249 -10.05 -6.63 7.93
C VAL A 249 -10.29 -7.39 9.25
N PRO A 250 -9.27 -8.11 9.78
CA PRO A 250 -9.40 -8.84 11.04
C PRO A 250 -9.94 -7.96 12.18
N GLY A 251 -10.88 -8.51 12.96
CA GLY A 251 -11.55 -7.79 14.07
C GLY A 251 -12.55 -6.70 13.64
N THR A 252 -12.60 -6.32 12.36
CA THR A 252 -13.54 -5.30 11.86
C THR A 252 -14.64 -5.91 10.99
N GLY A 253 -14.26 -6.70 9.99
CA GLY A 253 -15.19 -7.33 9.03
C GLY A 253 -14.86 -7.00 7.59
N LEU A 254 -15.84 -7.08 6.70
CA LEU A 254 -15.70 -6.63 5.33
C LEU A 254 -15.77 -5.10 5.28
N VAL A 255 -14.67 -4.46 4.88
CA VAL A 255 -14.52 -3.00 4.84
C VAL A 255 -14.30 -2.54 3.42
N ARG A 256 -14.96 -1.45 3.03
CA ARG A 256 -14.65 -0.67 1.84
C ARG A 256 -13.67 0.43 2.19
N ASN A 257 -12.44 0.35 1.68
CA ASN A 257 -11.43 1.38 1.80
C ASN A 257 -11.40 2.26 0.57
N ARG A 258 -11.40 3.58 0.76
CA ARG A 258 -10.99 4.55 -0.26
C ARG A 258 -9.55 4.95 0.01
N VAL A 259 -8.65 4.51 -0.87
CA VAL A 259 -7.20 4.54 -0.64
C VAL A 259 -6.47 5.04 -1.87
N THR A 260 -5.36 5.74 -1.65
CA THR A 260 -4.40 6.13 -2.68
C THR A 260 -3.64 4.92 -3.22
N ASP A 261 -2.91 5.14 -4.30
CA ASP A 261 -2.13 4.09 -4.95
C ASP A 261 -0.75 3.94 -4.27
N PRO A 262 -0.37 2.74 -3.78
CA PRO A 262 1.01 2.48 -3.33
C PRO A 262 2.08 2.83 -4.37
N TYR A 263 1.73 2.79 -5.65
CA TYR A 263 2.59 3.09 -6.80
C TYR A 263 2.38 4.51 -7.36
N ALA A 264 1.76 5.42 -6.59
CA ALA A 264 1.56 6.80 -7.00
C ALA A 264 2.91 7.48 -7.31
N ILE A 265 3.03 8.08 -8.50
CA ILE A 265 4.21 8.85 -8.91
C ILE A 265 4.13 10.33 -8.51
N SER A 266 2.93 10.79 -8.13
CA SER A 266 2.64 12.12 -7.64
C SER A 266 1.20 12.16 -7.08
N LEU A 267 0.88 13.23 -6.36
CA LEU A 267 -0.36 13.41 -5.60
C LEU A 267 -0.82 14.88 -5.69
N ASN A 268 -2.05 15.16 -5.26
CA ASN A 268 -2.47 16.52 -4.88
C ASN A 268 -2.13 16.81 -3.42
N ALA A 269 -2.40 18.05 -3.00
CA ALA A 269 -2.26 18.54 -1.64
C ALA A 269 -2.70 17.53 -0.56
N ASP A 270 -1.83 17.33 0.43
CA ASP A 270 -1.99 16.43 1.59
C ASP A 270 -2.29 14.98 1.18
N SER A 271 -1.72 14.56 0.05
CA SER A 271 -1.73 13.20 -0.46
C SER A 271 -3.14 12.61 -0.62
N ARG A 272 -4.14 13.46 -0.94
CA ARG A 272 -5.55 13.06 -0.90
C ARG A 272 -5.99 12.20 -2.08
N ARG A 273 -5.31 12.30 -3.22
CA ARG A 273 -5.59 11.58 -4.49
C ARG A 273 -4.30 11.39 -5.29
N GLY A 274 -4.15 10.22 -5.92
CA GLY A 274 -3.05 9.95 -6.85
C GLY A 274 -3.19 10.75 -8.14
N PHE A 275 -2.07 11.17 -8.72
CA PHE A 275 -1.99 11.93 -9.98
C PHE A 275 -1.92 11.01 -11.20
N ILE A 276 -2.67 11.33 -12.25
CA ILE A 276 -2.67 10.58 -13.52
C ILE A 276 -1.62 11.19 -14.46
N GLY A 277 -0.46 10.53 -14.54
CA GLY A 277 0.64 10.94 -15.43
C GLY A 277 1.59 9.79 -15.74
N ALA A 278 2.63 10.10 -16.51
CA ALA A 278 3.73 9.18 -16.76
C ALA A 278 5.04 9.97 -16.63
N LEU A 279 6.01 9.46 -15.86
CA LEU A 279 7.27 10.18 -15.64
C LEU A 279 8.04 10.47 -16.94
N ALA A 280 7.84 9.68 -17.99
CA ALA A 280 8.41 9.92 -19.33
C ALA A 280 7.76 11.11 -20.08
N ASP A 281 6.68 11.69 -19.58
CA ASP A 281 6.01 12.83 -20.19
C ASP A 281 6.90 14.09 -20.11
N PRO A 282 7.26 14.73 -21.24
CA PRO A 282 8.07 15.96 -21.23
C PRO A 282 7.43 17.11 -20.44
N ALA A 283 6.10 17.12 -20.31
CA ALA A 283 5.40 18.12 -19.50
C ALA A 283 5.69 17.99 -17.99
N LEU A 284 6.27 16.88 -17.55
CA LEU A 284 6.73 16.66 -16.17
C LEU A 284 8.23 16.91 -16.01
N ALA A 285 8.90 17.51 -16.98
CA ALA A 285 10.33 17.77 -16.93
C ALA A 285 10.66 19.27 -17.09
N PRO A 286 11.68 19.80 -16.40
CA PRO A 286 12.16 21.15 -16.66
C PRO A 286 12.90 21.24 -18.01
N PRO A 287 13.06 22.44 -18.58
CA PRO A 287 13.85 22.63 -19.79
C PRO A 287 15.25 22.01 -19.70
N GLY A 288 15.63 21.28 -20.74
CA GLY A 288 16.95 20.64 -20.84
C GLY A 288 17.13 19.36 -20.02
N TRP A 289 16.10 18.87 -19.31
CA TRP A 289 16.17 17.64 -18.50
C TRP A 289 16.69 16.42 -19.28
N GLN A 290 16.26 16.24 -20.52
CA GLN A 290 16.69 15.12 -21.37
C GLN A 290 18.20 15.10 -21.69
N HIS A 291 18.90 16.21 -21.47
CA HIS A 291 20.35 16.35 -21.66
C HIS A 291 21.09 16.52 -20.33
N ASP A 292 20.37 16.49 -19.20
CA ASP A 292 20.98 16.58 -17.88
C ASP A 292 21.70 15.27 -17.54
N ALA A 293 22.85 15.39 -16.88
CA ALA A 293 23.65 14.24 -16.47
C ALA A 293 24.32 14.54 -15.13
N ALA A 294 24.33 13.54 -14.26
CA ALA A 294 25.06 13.64 -13.00
C ALA A 294 26.56 13.89 -13.26
N PRO A 295 27.22 14.73 -12.44
CA PRO A 295 28.66 14.96 -12.56
C PRO A 295 29.46 13.66 -12.45
N SER A 296 30.47 13.50 -13.31
CA SER A 296 31.37 12.34 -13.31
C SER A 296 32.52 12.46 -12.30
N THR A 297 32.25 13.08 -11.14
CA THR A 297 33.25 13.37 -10.08
C THR A 297 33.67 12.11 -9.32
N VAL A 298 32.81 11.09 -9.26
CA VAL A 298 33.04 9.82 -8.56
C VAL A 298 33.27 8.69 -9.57
N ARG A 299 34.45 8.07 -9.55
CA ARG A 299 34.80 6.91 -10.40
C ARG A 299 34.77 5.61 -9.61
N ARG A 300 35.03 5.68 -8.31
CA ARG A 300 34.99 4.60 -7.32
C ARG A 300 34.27 5.10 -6.07
N SER A 301 33.65 4.20 -5.31
CA SER A 301 32.92 4.58 -4.09
C SER A 301 33.78 5.30 -3.05
N VAL A 302 35.10 5.04 -3.03
CA VAL A 302 36.05 5.73 -2.15
C VAL A 302 36.31 7.19 -2.51
N ASP A 303 35.88 7.65 -3.69
CA ASP A 303 35.96 9.05 -4.11
C ASP A 303 34.83 9.90 -3.51
N MET A 304 33.82 9.27 -2.90
CA MET A 304 32.63 9.97 -2.41
C MET A 304 32.94 10.82 -1.17
N ALA A 305 32.58 12.09 -1.25
CA ALA A 305 32.46 13.01 -0.12
C ALA A 305 31.01 13.53 -0.09
N ILE A 306 30.28 13.17 0.97
CA ILE A 306 28.82 13.35 1.06
C ILE A 306 28.50 14.47 2.06
N TYR A 307 27.62 15.38 1.66
CA TYR A 307 27.06 16.41 2.53
C TYR A 307 25.56 16.15 2.75
N GLU A 308 25.19 15.82 3.98
CA GLU A 308 23.78 15.65 4.37
C GLU A 308 23.10 17.01 4.47
N LEU A 309 21.93 17.15 3.85
CA LEU A 309 21.21 18.41 3.76
C LEU A 309 19.69 18.20 3.83
N HIS A 310 19.03 18.96 4.70
CA HIS A 310 17.59 19.09 4.70
C HIS A 310 17.12 20.20 3.76
N LEU A 311 16.07 19.93 2.98
CA LEU A 311 15.58 20.83 1.94
C LEU A 311 15.12 22.18 2.51
N ARG A 312 14.40 22.16 3.64
CA ARG A 312 13.93 23.40 4.27
C ARG A 312 15.08 24.18 4.90
N ASP A 313 16.01 23.50 5.57
CA ASP A 313 17.16 24.12 6.25
C ASP A 313 18.02 24.89 5.27
N PHE A 314 18.18 24.36 4.05
CA PHE A 314 18.98 24.96 3.00
C PHE A 314 18.61 26.43 2.70
N SER A 315 17.32 26.77 2.74
CA SER A 315 16.85 28.03 2.17
C SER A 315 15.76 28.77 2.95
N ALA A 316 15.17 28.18 4.00
CA ALA A 316 14.09 28.84 4.75
C ALA A 316 14.49 30.21 5.30
N GLY A 317 15.74 30.34 5.76
CA GLY A 317 16.33 31.59 6.27
C GLY A 317 17.16 32.39 5.27
N ASP A 318 17.39 31.90 4.04
CA ASP A 318 18.26 32.57 3.08
C ASP A 318 17.51 33.71 2.36
N ALA A 319 17.77 34.94 2.80
CA ALA A 319 17.15 36.13 2.22
C ALA A 319 17.53 36.37 0.74
N SER A 320 18.62 35.77 0.24
CA SER A 320 19.03 35.87 -1.16
C SER A 320 18.23 34.95 -2.10
N VAL A 321 17.47 34.00 -1.55
CA VAL A 321 16.49 33.18 -2.29
C VAL A 321 15.17 33.96 -2.37
N PRO A 322 14.48 34.00 -3.54
CA PRO A 322 13.14 34.56 -3.65
C PRO A 322 12.18 33.96 -2.63
N ALA A 323 11.32 34.79 -2.02
CA ALA A 323 10.44 34.33 -0.93
C ALA A 323 9.59 33.11 -1.30
N ALA A 324 9.13 33.02 -2.56
CA ALA A 324 8.34 31.90 -3.07
C ALA A 324 9.13 30.58 -3.19
N HIS A 325 10.47 30.63 -3.23
CA HIS A 325 11.33 29.46 -3.35
C HIS A 325 11.92 29.00 -2.01
N ARG A 326 11.83 29.82 -0.94
CA ARG A 326 12.43 29.49 0.36
C ARG A 326 11.78 28.25 0.97
N GLY A 327 12.63 27.28 1.30
CA GLY A 327 12.21 25.97 1.79
C GLY A 327 11.51 25.10 0.75
N LYS A 328 11.74 25.37 -0.54
CA LYS A 328 11.13 24.65 -1.68
C LYS A 328 12.21 24.06 -2.58
N TYR A 329 11.83 23.09 -3.43
CA TYR A 329 12.70 22.51 -4.46
C TYR A 329 13.36 23.58 -5.35
N LEU A 330 12.61 24.64 -5.69
CA LEU A 330 13.08 25.70 -6.57
C LEU A 330 14.25 26.52 -6.00
N ALA A 331 14.52 26.52 -4.69
CA ALA A 331 15.68 27.21 -4.12
C ALA A 331 17.01 26.74 -4.71
N PHE A 332 17.08 25.49 -5.15
CA PHE A 332 18.26 24.91 -5.79
C PHE A 332 18.45 25.35 -7.24
N THR A 333 17.45 26.02 -7.82
CA THR A 333 17.54 26.62 -9.16
C THR A 333 18.08 28.05 -9.13
N ASP A 334 18.05 28.71 -7.95
CA ASP A 334 18.56 30.06 -7.74
C ASP A 334 20.09 30.06 -7.62
N ALA A 335 20.78 29.89 -8.74
CA ALA A 335 22.24 29.72 -8.81
C ALA A 335 23.06 30.86 -8.15
N ALA A 336 22.45 32.03 -7.97
CA ALA A 336 23.03 33.20 -7.32
C ALA A 336 22.61 33.37 -5.84
N SER A 337 21.92 32.41 -5.24
CA SER A 337 21.67 32.42 -3.79
C SER A 337 22.96 32.14 -3.02
N LEU A 338 23.01 32.54 -1.75
CA LEU A 338 24.11 32.27 -0.84
C LEU A 338 24.27 30.76 -0.67
N GLY A 339 23.17 30.03 -0.48
CA GLY A 339 23.17 28.56 -0.41
C GLY A 339 23.78 27.89 -1.64
N MET A 340 23.35 28.26 -2.86
CA MET A 340 23.88 27.63 -4.08
C MET A 340 25.33 28.03 -4.39
N ARG A 341 25.75 29.25 -4.04
CA ARG A 341 27.18 29.63 -4.12
C ARG A 341 28.02 28.81 -3.14
N HIS A 342 27.51 28.59 -1.93
CA HIS A 342 28.18 27.78 -0.91
C HIS A 342 28.35 26.33 -1.37
N LEU A 343 27.27 25.68 -1.84
CA LEU A 343 27.33 24.32 -2.37
C LEU A 343 28.31 24.20 -3.55
N ARG A 344 28.33 25.16 -4.47
CA ARG A 344 29.28 25.18 -5.57
C ARG A 344 30.73 25.32 -5.10
N ALA A 345 30.98 26.14 -4.08
CA ALA A 345 32.31 26.29 -3.49
C ALA A 345 32.77 24.98 -2.83
N LEU A 346 31.88 24.28 -2.12
CA LEU A 346 32.17 22.96 -1.57
C LEU A 346 32.46 21.94 -2.68
N ALA A 347 31.68 21.94 -3.76
CA ALA A 347 31.93 21.08 -4.91
C ALA A 347 33.31 21.33 -5.54
N GLN A 348 33.69 22.60 -5.71
CA GLN A 348 35.02 22.99 -6.19
C GLN A 348 36.16 22.57 -5.25
N ALA A 349 35.89 22.49 -3.95
CA ALA A 349 36.85 22.02 -2.95
C ALA A 349 36.96 20.48 -2.88
N GLY A 350 36.06 19.74 -3.56
CA GLY A 350 36.10 18.29 -3.65
C GLY A 350 34.88 17.56 -3.08
N LEU A 351 33.85 18.27 -2.61
CA LEU A 351 32.56 17.63 -2.28
C LEU A 351 31.95 17.03 -3.56
N THR A 352 31.45 15.81 -3.48
CA THR A 352 30.94 15.10 -4.67
C THR A 352 29.44 14.90 -4.68
N ASP A 353 28.83 14.74 -3.50
CA ASP A 353 27.46 14.32 -3.34
C ASP A 353 26.73 15.17 -2.28
N VAL A 354 25.49 15.52 -2.56
CA VAL A 354 24.53 15.95 -1.54
C VAL A 354 23.60 14.78 -1.25
N HIS A 355 23.46 14.43 0.03
CA HIS A 355 22.47 13.48 0.51
C HIS A 355 21.30 14.26 1.09
N LEU A 356 20.16 14.20 0.42
CA LEU A 356 18.95 14.86 0.89
C LEU A 356 18.29 13.98 1.95
N LEU A 357 17.92 14.59 3.09
CA LEU A 357 16.91 14.03 3.99
C LEU A 357 15.61 13.72 3.21
N PRO A 358 14.67 12.97 3.79
CA PRO A 358 13.43 12.56 3.12
C PRO A 358 12.78 13.65 2.27
N VAL A 359 12.65 13.35 0.99
CA VAL A 359 12.00 14.21 -0.04
C VAL A 359 10.94 13.45 -0.84
N PHE A 360 10.63 12.22 -0.41
CA PHE A 360 9.40 11.51 -0.78
C PHE A 360 8.22 12.05 0.05
N ASP A 361 7.00 11.76 -0.37
CA ASP A 361 5.76 12.16 0.30
C ASP A 361 5.69 11.64 1.74
N LEU A 362 5.83 12.58 2.68
CA LEU A 362 5.80 12.36 4.13
C LEU A 362 4.43 12.77 4.69
N ALA A 363 4.11 12.36 5.93
CA ALA A 363 2.76 12.54 6.48
C ALA A 363 2.66 13.60 7.61
N SER A 364 3.80 14.12 8.07
CA SER A 364 3.92 14.91 9.30
C SER A 364 3.97 16.42 9.08
N VAL A 365 3.99 16.89 7.83
CA VAL A 365 3.93 18.31 7.48
C VAL A 365 2.65 18.57 6.68
N PRO A 366 1.77 19.49 7.11
CA PRO A 366 0.66 19.93 6.27
C PRO A 366 1.19 20.56 4.98
N GLU A 367 0.79 20.04 3.81
CA GLU A 367 1.20 20.60 2.53
C GLU A 367 0.53 21.97 2.30
N ARG A 368 -0.64 22.21 2.92
CA ARG A 368 -1.34 23.49 2.93
C ARG A 368 -1.28 24.18 4.28
N GLY A 369 -1.01 25.48 4.25
CA GLY A 369 -1.23 26.37 5.39
C GLY A 369 -0.35 26.11 6.62
N CYS A 370 0.73 25.33 6.47
CA CYS A 370 1.71 25.16 7.52
C CYS A 370 2.29 26.52 7.95
N THR A 371 2.72 26.61 9.19
CA THR A 371 3.22 27.86 9.79
C THR A 371 4.69 27.78 10.16
N THR A 372 5.30 28.90 10.53
CA THR A 372 6.64 28.90 11.14
C THR A 372 6.53 29.63 12.47
N PRO A 373 6.83 28.96 13.60
CA PRO A 373 6.71 29.57 14.91
C PRO A 373 7.54 30.86 15.01
N ARG A 374 6.97 31.90 15.61
CA ARG A 374 7.71 33.11 15.96
C ARG A 374 8.37 32.91 17.30
N VAL A 375 9.68 32.72 17.27
CA VAL A 375 10.50 32.54 18.47
C VAL A 375 10.94 33.90 19.00
N ALA A 376 10.75 34.13 20.30
CA ALA A 376 11.18 35.31 21.04
C ALA A 376 11.66 34.90 22.44
N GLY A 377 12.41 35.78 23.10
CA GLY A 377 13.02 35.52 24.41
C GLY A 377 14.53 35.74 24.40
N GLY A 378 15.13 35.81 25.58
CA GLY A 378 16.58 35.80 25.76
C GLY A 378 17.17 34.39 25.55
N PRO A 379 18.48 34.26 25.34
CA PRO A 379 19.11 32.99 24.95
C PRO A 379 18.95 31.85 25.96
N ALA A 380 18.67 32.14 27.23
CA ALA A 380 18.45 31.15 28.29
C ALA A 380 16.97 30.97 28.66
N ASP A 381 16.05 31.71 28.02
CA ASP A 381 14.63 31.61 28.33
C ASP A 381 14.03 30.34 27.72
N GLU A 382 13.04 29.75 28.41
CA GLU A 382 12.31 28.57 27.94
C GLU A 382 11.19 28.93 26.94
N THR A 383 10.98 30.23 26.69
CA THR A 383 9.91 30.71 25.82
C THR A 383 10.08 30.30 24.37
N GLN A 384 11.33 30.03 23.94
CA GLN A 384 11.64 29.64 22.57
C GLN A 384 11.11 28.25 22.25
N GLN A 385 11.50 27.24 23.04
CA GLN A 385 11.03 25.86 22.90
C GLN A 385 9.54 25.74 23.15
N ALA A 386 8.97 26.53 24.07
CA ALA A 386 7.52 26.57 24.27
C ALA A 386 6.78 27.05 23.01
N ALA A 387 7.28 28.11 22.35
CA ALA A 387 6.68 28.61 21.11
C ALA A 387 6.82 27.61 19.95
N VAL A 388 7.96 26.93 19.83
CA VAL A 388 8.17 25.88 18.82
C VAL A 388 7.26 24.68 19.09
N ALA A 389 7.23 24.16 20.32
CA ALA A 389 6.40 23.02 20.69
C ALA A 389 4.90 23.28 20.49
N ALA A 390 4.44 24.52 20.75
CA ALA A 390 3.05 24.90 20.50
C ALA A 390 2.70 24.93 18.99
N GLY A 391 3.66 25.20 18.12
CA GLY A 391 3.46 25.24 16.66
C GLY A 391 3.70 23.92 15.94
N ALA A 392 4.48 23.01 16.53
CA ALA A 392 4.93 21.76 15.91
C ALA A 392 3.85 20.93 15.18
N PRO A 393 2.59 20.81 15.66
CA PRO A 393 1.55 20.05 14.93
C PRO A 393 1.12 20.65 13.58
N THR A 394 1.48 21.90 13.31
CA THR A 394 1.03 22.67 12.14
C THR A 394 2.15 23.45 11.47
N ASP A 395 3.39 23.27 11.89
CA ASP A 395 4.50 23.98 11.29
C ASP A 395 4.96 23.32 9.99
N CYS A 396 5.78 24.05 9.24
CA CYS A 396 6.30 23.58 7.96
C CYS A 396 7.55 22.69 8.12
N PHE A 397 7.79 22.08 9.28
CA PHE A 397 9.07 21.44 9.60
C PHE A 397 8.91 20.02 10.15
N ASN A 398 9.44 19.05 9.41
CA ASN A 398 9.81 17.75 9.92
C ASN A 398 11.04 17.27 9.13
N TRP A 399 11.79 16.31 9.67
CA TRP A 399 12.80 15.60 8.90
C TRP A 399 12.22 14.66 7.85
N GLY A 400 11.00 14.14 8.07
CA GLY A 400 10.28 13.36 7.07
C GLY A 400 10.50 11.84 7.12
N TYR A 401 11.01 11.31 8.24
CA TYR A 401 11.13 9.86 8.48
C TYR A 401 9.77 9.23 8.83
N ASP A 402 8.75 9.53 8.03
CA ASP A 402 7.36 9.13 8.24
C ASP A 402 6.66 8.90 6.88
N PRO A 403 6.97 7.78 6.20
CA PRO A 403 6.61 7.57 4.80
C PRO A 403 5.11 7.43 4.60
N PHE A 404 4.56 8.25 3.70
CA PHE A 404 3.19 8.11 3.23
C PHE A 404 3.14 7.48 1.82
N HIS A 405 3.88 8.05 0.84
CA HIS A 405 4.05 7.46 -0.48
C HIS A 405 5.51 7.50 -0.95
N TYR A 406 6.15 6.33 -1.03
CA TYR A 406 7.57 6.21 -1.37
C TYR A 406 7.96 6.72 -2.78
N GLY A 407 7.02 6.69 -3.73
CA GLY A 407 7.27 6.98 -5.15
C GLY A 407 6.98 8.42 -5.59
N ALA A 408 6.39 9.24 -4.71
CA ALA A 408 5.97 10.61 -5.01
C ALA A 408 6.88 11.61 -4.28
N PRO A 409 7.26 12.74 -4.90
CA PRO A 409 7.92 13.83 -4.19
C PRO A 409 7.00 14.46 -3.14
N GLU A 410 7.59 14.96 -2.06
CA GLU A 410 6.90 15.71 -1.00
C GLU A 410 6.26 17.00 -1.53
N GLY A 411 4.95 17.19 -1.26
CA GLY A 411 4.24 18.35 -1.79
C GLY A 411 4.51 19.63 -1.01
N SER A 412 4.78 19.60 0.29
CA SER A 412 5.11 20.80 1.08
C SER A 412 6.39 21.50 0.60
N TYR A 413 7.24 20.81 -0.15
CA TYR A 413 8.44 21.36 -0.79
C TYR A 413 8.20 21.89 -2.22
N ALA A 414 7.01 21.69 -2.79
CA ALA A 414 6.63 22.25 -4.08
C ALA A 414 6.03 23.67 -3.95
N SER A 415 6.10 24.45 -5.02
CA SER A 415 5.55 25.81 -5.06
C SER A 415 4.02 25.84 -5.24
N ASP A 416 3.46 24.85 -5.93
CA ASP A 416 2.03 24.64 -6.14
C ASP A 416 1.64 23.22 -5.74
N VAL A 417 0.88 23.10 -4.65
CA VAL A 417 0.44 21.82 -4.08
C VAL A 417 -0.82 21.28 -4.76
N ASP A 418 -1.52 22.10 -5.54
CA ASP A 418 -2.76 21.75 -6.23
C ASP A 418 -2.52 21.23 -7.64
N ASP A 419 -1.36 21.53 -8.22
CA ASP A 419 -0.84 20.90 -9.42
C ASP A 419 0.09 19.72 -9.07
N GLY A 420 -0.43 18.50 -9.12
CA GLY A 420 0.39 17.28 -8.95
C GLY A 420 1.54 17.15 -9.95
N ALA A 421 1.52 17.87 -11.07
CA ALA A 421 2.67 17.90 -11.99
C ALA A 421 3.82 18.80 -11.49
N ALA A 422 3.52 19.83 -10.70
CA ALA A 422 4.50 20.81 -10.22
C ALA A 422 5.58 20.15 -9.37
N ARG A 423 5.20 19.36 -8.36
CA ARG A 423 6.16 18.66 -7.49
C ARG A 423 7.15 17.77 -8.25
N VAL A 424 6.71 17.11 -9.31
CA VAL A 424 7.58 16.29 -10.18
C VAL A 424 8.55 17.15 -11.00
N ARG A 425 8.04 18.22 -11.63
CA ARG A 425 8.88 19.14 -12.42
C ARG A 425 9.92 19.83 -11.55
N GLU A 426 9.52 20.29 -10.37
CA GLU A 426 10.37 21.06 -9.46
C GLU A 426 11.41 20.17 -8.78
N PHE A 427 11.05 18.94 -8.40
CA PHE A 427 12.03 17.96 -7.93
C PHE A 427 13.13 17.70 -8.97
N ARG A 428 12.74 17.51 -10.24
CA ARG A 428 13.71 17.37 -11.35
C ARG A 428 14.53 18.65 -11.55
N ALA A 429 13.93 19.82 -11.40
CA ALA A 429 14.65 21.10 -11.49
C ALA A 429 15.68 21.26 -10.36
N MET A 430 15.36 20.82 -9.14
CA MET A 430 16.30 20.76 -8.02
C MET A 430 17.49 19.85 -8.36
N VAL A 431 17.24 18.62 -8.80
CA VAL A 431 18.30 17.67 -9.18
C VAL A 431 19.21 18.27 -10.26
N GLN A 432 18.62 18.85 -11.31
CA GLN A 432 19.36 19.54 -12.37
C GLN A 432 20.17 20.74 -11.82
N GLY A 433 19.62 21.49 -10.85
CA GLY A 433 20.32 22.58 -10.17
C GLY A 433 21.56 22.13 -9.41
N LEU A 434 21.45 21.02 -8.68
CA LEU A 434 22.57 20.39 -7.96
C LEU A 434 23.63 19.82 -8.92
N HIS A 435 23.22 19.15 -10.00
CA HIS A 435 24.14 18.69 -11.04
C HIS A 435 24.92 19.85 -11.67
N ARG A 436 24.26 20.97 -11.98
CA ARG A 436 24.92 22.19 -12.48
C ARG A 436 25.86 22.83 -11.47
N ALA A 437 25.67 22.59 -10.17
CA ALA A 437 26.60 23.00 -9.13
C ALA A 437 27.80 22.06 -8.97
N GLY A 438 27.85 20.96 -9.72
CA GLY A 438 28.92 19.96 -9.68
C GLY A 438 28.69 18.84 -8.66
N LEU A 439 27.48 18.71 -8.13
CA LEU A 439 27.13 17.74 -7.09
C LEU A 439 26.21 16.66 -7.63
N ARG A 440 26.51 15.40 -7.30
CA ARG A 440 25.58 14.26 -7.42
C ARG A 440 24.52 14.34 -6.32
N VAL A 441 23.41 13.64 -6.48
CA VAL A 441 22.29 13.65 -5.53
C VAL A 441 22.00 12.24 -5.04
N GLY A 442 22.07 12.06 -3.73
CA GLY A 442 21.53 10.91 -3.01
C GLY A 442 20.24 11.29 -2.28
N MET A 443 19.34 10.32 -2.12
CA MET A 443 18.10 10.50 -1.36
C MET A 443 18.09 9.54 -0.18
N ASP A 444 17.68 10.04 0.98
CA ASP A 444 17.33 9.19 2.10
C ASP A 444 16.02 8.44 1.79
N VAL A 445 16.00 7.15 2.04
CA VAL A 445 14.86 6.26 1.77
C VAL A 445 14.51 5.47 3.03
N VAL A 446 13.23 5.42 3.35
CA VAL A 446 12.75 4.92 4.66
C VAL A 446 11.82 3.74 4.46
N TYR A 447 12.27 2.71 3.73
CA TYR A 447 11.46 1.52 3.46
C TYR A 447 11.21 0.64 4.69
N ASN A 448 11.85 0.91 5.83
CA ASN A 448 11.82 0.03 7.01
C ASN A 448 10.52 0.13 7.85
N HIS A 449 9.70 1.17 7.63
CA HIS A 449 8.38 1.31 8.24
C HIS A 449 7.43 2.15 7.37
N THR A 450 6.14 2.09 7.70
CA THR A 450 5.11 3.03 7.24
C THR A 450 4.73 3.97 8.38
N VAL A 451 4.24 5.18 8.06
CA VAL A 451 3.77 6.13 9.08
C VAL A 451 2.57 5.61 9.89
N ALA A 452 1.73 4.78 9.26
CA ALA A 452 0.55 4.20 9.85
C ALA A 452 0.16 2.90 9.13
N ALA A 453 -0.56 2.03 9.85
CA ALA A 453 -1.13 0.78 9.37
C ALA A 453 -2.60 0.62 9.80
N GLY A 454 -3.17 -0.56 9.57
CA GLY A 454 -4.56 -0.86 9.85
C GLY A 454 -5.52 0.06 9.11
N GLN A 455 -6.53 0.54 9.83
CA GLN A 455 -7.57 1.43 9.30
C GLN A 455 -7.31 2.92 9.59
N ASP A 456 -6.07 3.29 9.93
CA ASP A 456 -5.69 4.71 10.02
C ASP A 456 -5.86 5.41 8.66
N ALA A 457 -6.21 6.70 8.66
CA ALA A 457 -6.42 7.48 7.45
C ALA A 457 -5.15 7.60 6.58
N ARG A 458 -3.97 7.54 7.22
CA ARG A 458 -2.64 7.60 6.57
C ARG A 458 -2.06 6.23 6.25
N SER A 459 -2.75 5.14 6.58
CA SER A 459 -2.37 3.80 6.12
C SER A 459 -2.69 3.68 4.62
N VAL A 460 -1.76 3.19 3.81
CA VAL A 460 -2.01 2.91 2.38
C VAL A 460 -1.94 1.40 2.15
N LEU A 461 -0.75 0.85 2.33
CA LEU A 461 -0.43 -0.56 2.09
C LEU A 461 -1.37 -1.52 2.84
N ASP A 462 -1.57 -1.29 4.15
CA ASP A 462 -2.33 -2.21 5.00
C ASP A 462 -3.85 -2.09 4.80
N ARG A 463 -4.35 -1.00 4.19
CA ARG A 463 -5.75 -0.89 3.73
C ARG A 463 -5.99 -1.63 2.41
N VAL A 464 -4.95 -1.90 1.63
CA VAL A 464 -5.03 -2.65 0.36
C VAL A 464 -4.87 -4.15 0.60
N VAL A 465 -3.85 -4.56 1.36
CA VAL A 465 -3.58 -5.98 1.69
C VAL A 465 -3.28 -6.11 3.19
N PRO A 466 -4.33 -6.18 4.03
CA PRO A 466 -4.18 -6.24 5.49
C PRO A 466 -3.26 -7.37 5.95
N GLY A 467 -2.28 -7.04 6.81
CA GLY A 467 -1.35 -7.99 7.44
C GLY A 467 -0.26 -8.55 6.53
N TYR A 468 -0.06 -7.98 5.33
CA TYR A 468 0.96 -8.45 4.39
C TYR A 468 2.23 -7.57 4.39
N TYR A 469 2.08 -6.24 4.31
CA TYR A 469 3.23 -5.35 4.16
C TYR A 469 3.95 -5.07 5.47
N GLN A 470 3.29 -5.31 6.60
CA GLN A 470 3.80 -5.06 7.94
C GLN A 470 4.42 -6.34 8.52
N ARG A 471 5.50 -6.18 9.28
CA ARG A 471 6.07 -7.29 10.05
C ARG A 471 5.23 -7.52 11.30
N LEU A 472 4.88 -8.77 11.54
CA LEU A 472 4.01 -9.17 12.64
C LEU A 472 4.78 -9.99 13.69
N ASP A 473 4.37 -9.86 14.94
CA ASP A 473 4.84 -10.67 16.06
C ASP A 473 4.18 -12.07 16.07
N ALA A 474 4.47 -12.87 17.09
CA ALA A 474 3.92 -14.22 17.23
C ALA A 474 2.39 -14.27 17.50
N GLN A 475 1.77 -13.14 17.79
CA GLN A 475 0.33 -12.99 18.04
C GLN A 475 -0.39 -12.32 16.86
N GLY A 476 0.36 -11.83 15.85
CA GLY A 476 -0.18 -11.12 14.70
C GLY A 476 -0.31 -9.61 14.90
N ALA A 477 0.26 -9.05 15.97
CA ALA A 477 0.35 -7.61 16.14
C ALA A 477 1.53 -7.05 15.34
N ILE A 478 1.42 -5.79 14.92
CA ILE A 478 2.47 -5.12 14.15
C ILE A 478 3.66 -4.84 15.06
N GLU A 479 4.86 -5.13 14.56
CA GLU A 479 6.12 -4.80 15.24
C GLU A 479 6.44 -3.31 15.10
N HIS A 480 6.99 -2.69 16.16
CA HIS A 480 7.25 -1.24 16.19
C HIS A 480 8.71 -0.85 16.48
N SER A 481 9.65 -1.78 16.31
CA SER A 481 11.05 -1.57 16.69
C SER A 481 11.78 -0.46 15.92
N THR A 482 11.25 -0.03 14.76
CA THR A 482 11.86 1.03 13.94
C THR A 482 11.51 2.44 14.42
N CYS A 483 10.39 2.58 15.15
CA CYS A 483 9.73 3.79 15.68
C CYS A 483 8.21 3.76 15.36
N CYS A 484 7.84 3.22 14.20
CA CYS A 484 6.49 3.22 13.63
C CYS A 484 6.09 1.80 13.20
N ASP A 485 5.15 1.65 12.26
CA ASP A 485 4.68 0.34 11.78
C ASP A 485 5.73 -0.34 10.89
N ASN A 486 6.47 -1.30 11.43
CA ASN A 486 7.56 -1.99 10.71
C ASN A 486 7.05 -2.63 9.42
N THR A 487 7.77 -2.46 8.32
CA THR A 487 7.52 -3.21 7.08
C THR A 487 8.18 -4.59 7.10
N ALA A 488 7.63 -5.51 6.32
CA ALA A 488 8.14 -6.86 6.12
C ALA A 488 8.80 -6.99 4.74
N THR A 489 10.00 -6.42 4.56
CA THR A 489 10.77 -6.49 3.30
C THR A 489 11.17 -7.91 2.88
N GLU A 490 11.03 -8.89 3.78
CA GLU A 490 11.13 -10.33 3.51
C GLU A 490 9.95 -10.90 2.70
N ASN A 491 8.84 -10.15 2.56
CA ASN A 491 7.69 -10.54 1.76
C ASN A 491 7.85 -10.07 0.32
N LEU A 492 7.52 -10.93 -0.64
CA LEU A 492 7.88 -10.77 -2.04
C LEU A 492 7.49 -9.43 -2.66
N MET A 493 6.26 -8.97 -2.42
CA MET A 493 5.71 -7.72 -2.99
C MET A 493 6.05 -6.47 -2.19
N MET A 494 6.60 -6.61 -0.97
CA MET A 494 7.24 -5.50 -0.26
C MET A 494 8.71 -5.36 -0.67
N GLY A 495 9.37 -6.47 -1.02
CA GLY A 495 10.74 -6.48 -1.54
C GLY A 495 10.84 -6.07 -3.01
N LYS A 496 9.75 -6.16 -3.77
CA LYS A 496 9.58 -5.60 -5.11
C LYS A 496 9.40 -4.08 -5.03
#